data_AF-A0A452ZL87-F1
#
_entry.id   AF-A0A452ZL87-F1
#
_cell.length_a   1.000
_cell.length_b   1.000
_cell.length_c   1.000
_cell.angle_alpha   90.00
_cell.angle_beta   90.00
_cell.angle_gamma   90.00
#
_symmetry.space_group_name_H-M   'P 1'
#
loop_
_entity.id
_entity.type
_entity.pdbx_description
1 polymer ?
#
loop_
_entity_poly.entity_id
_entity_poly.type
_entity_poly.pdbx_seq_one_letter_code
_entity_poly.pdbx_strand_id
1 'polypeptide(L)'
;TNVCITLFPILLCVLLVLLQGAIDREIDKPKYRCGCACVDAAADGSCRRTECGVQHSTLDQVASCPIPTPPRWPALVQLPTPEARAISTASQPFDGLPGQTCRDAGSCPAAFLVTGANRSLAESLSGQLFPALSSPLNFTDYLGALSKIVPGSDTTPESRQLLEPAFTPGNTLYIVQPQCRSNLSQTVSVNAGIIPLRLG
;
A
#
# COMPACT_ATOMS: atom_id res chain seq x y z
N THR A 1 31.28 43.13 -31.00
CA THR A 1 30.47 42.28 -30.11
C THR A 1 31.06 40.89 -30.09
N ASN A 2 31.37 40.35 -28.90
CA ASN A 2 32.00 39.03 -28.78
C ASN A 2 31.03 37.94 -29.22
N VAL A 3 31.32 37.29 -30.36
CA VAL A 3 30.49 36.23 -30.97
C VAL A 3 30.17 35.11 -29.97
N CYS A 4 31.09 34.79 -29.04
CA CYS A 4 30.85 33.82 -27.98
C CYS A 4 29.70 34.18 -27.02
N ILE A 5 29.49 35.47 -26.72
CA ILE A 5 28.43 35.90 -25.77
C ILE A 5 27.05 35.70 -26.38
N THR A 6 26.92 35.83 -27.71
CA THR A 6 25.67 35.61 -28.43
C THR A 6 25.41 34.14 -28.79
N LEU A 7 26.47 33.35 -28.97
CA LEU A 7 26.34 31.96 -29.42
C LEU A 7 25.97 30.99 -28.29
N PHE A 8 26.46 31.25 -27.07
CA PHE A 8 26.17 30.45 -25.89
C PHE A 8 24.67 30.30 -25.56
N PRO A 9 23.86 31.39 -25.48
CA PRO A 9 22.43 31.25 -25.21
C PRO A 9 21.69 30.51 -26.32
N ILE A 10 22.08 30.67 -27.59
CA ILE A 10 21.47 29.95 -28.71
C ILE A 10 21.73 28.44 -28.60
N LEU A 11 22.98 28.05 -28.30
CA LEU A 11 23.37 26.65 -28.17
C LEU A 11 22.66 26.00 -26.98
N LEU A 12 22.52 26.73 -25.86
CA LEU A 12 21.74 26.28 -24.70
C LEU A 12 20.25 26.09 -25.05
N CYS A 13 19.64 27.01 -25.79
CA CYS A 13 18.26 26.87 -26.26
C CYS A 13 18.08 25.62 -27.15
N VAL A 14 18.98 25.39 -28.10
CA VAL A 14 18.94 24.19 -28.96
C VAL A 14 19.05 22.92 -28.11
N LEU A 15 19.97 22.89 -27.14
CA LEU A 15 20.11 21.76 -26.23
C LEU A 15 18.83 21.50 -25.43
N LEU A 16 18.20 22.55 -24.90
CA LEU A 16 16.94 22.42 -24.15
C LEU A 16 15.80 21.91 -25.02
N VAL A 17 15.66 22.37 -26.26
CA VAL A 17 14.60 21.90 -27.18
C VAL A 17 14.79 20.41 -27.52
N LEU A 18 16.03 19.99 -27.78
CA LEU A 18 16.33 18.57 -28.03
C LEU A 18 16.02 17.70 -26.80
N LEU A 19 16.36 18.19 -25.61
CA LEU A 19 16.08 17.50 -24.35
C LEU A 19 14.57 17.43 -24.09
N GLN A 20 13.83 18.52 -24.29
CA GLN A 20 12.37 18.55 -24.16
C GLN A 20 11.73 17.52 -25.09
N GLY A 21 12.10 17.50 -26.37
CA GLY A 21 11.54 16.53 -27.32
C GLY A 21 11.85 15.06 -26.96
N ALA A 22 13.03 14.80 -26.41
CA ALA A 22 13.39 13.46 -25.92
C ALA A 22 12.56 13.06 -24.69
N ILE A 23 12.38 13.98 -23.74
CA ILE A 23 11.59 13.77 -22.52
C ILE A 23 10.11 13.58 -22.86
N ASP A 24 9.53 14.44 -23.69
CA ASP A 24 8.12 14.38 -24.08
C ASP A 24 7.82 13.04 -24.75
N ARG A 25 8.69 12.58 -25.64
CA ARG A 25 8.56 11.26 -26.29
C ARG A 25 8.60 10.10 -25.29
N GLU A 26 9.38 10.23 -24.23
CA GLU A 26 9.48 9.18 -23.20
C GLU A 26 8.26 9.19 -22.28
N ILE A 27 7.79 10.37 -21.87
CA ILE A 27 6.63 10.56 -20.99
C ILE A 27 5.30 10.32 -21.73
N ASP A 28 5.25 10.48 -23.05
CA ASP A 28 4.04 10.20 -23.83
C ASP A 28 3.78 8.70 -24.07
N LYS A 29 4.65 7.81 -23.56
CA LYS A 29 4.41 6.37 -23.65
C LYS A 29 3.10 5.99 -22.92
N PRO A 30 2.32 5.02 -23.43
CA PRO A 30 1.02 4.65 -22.86
C PRO A 30 1.04 4.31 -21.35
N LYS A 31 2.14 3.75 -20.85
CA LYS A 31 2.32 3.43 -19.43
C LYS A 31 2.38 4.65 -18.49
N TYR A 32 2.63 5.84 -19.02
CA TYR A 32 2.65 7.09 -18.26
C TYR A 32 1.35 7.91 -18.43
N ARG A 33 0.37 7.37 -19.16
CA ARG A 33 -0.95 7.98 -19.33
C ARG A 33 -1.99 7.20 -18.55
N CYS A 34 -2.95 7.91 -17.97
CA CYS A 34 -4.11 7.26 -17.36
C CYS A 34 -4.94 6.53 -18.41
N GLY A 35 -5.49 5.40 -18.00
CA GLY A 35 -6.55 4.76 -18.74
C GLY A 35 -7.82 5.60 -18.72
N CYS A 36 -8.63 5.41 -19.76
CA CYS A 36 -9.87 6.13 -19.99
C CYS A 36 -10.97 5.15 -20.39
N ALA A 37 -12.20 5.42 -19.94
CA ALA A 37 -13.37 4.64 -20.30
C ALA A 37 -14.51 5.55 -20.78
N CYS A 38 -15.38 4.98 -21.62
CA CYS A 38 -16.60 5.65 -22.02
C CYS A 38 -17.65 5.52 -20.92
N VAL A 39 -18.10 6.64 -20.37
CA VAL A 39 -19.14 6.67 -19.33
C VAL A 39 -20.53 6.99 -19.89
N ASP A 40 -20.60 7.49 -21.13
CA ASP A 40 -21.84 7.75 -21.85
C ASP A 40 -21.68 7.36 -23.32
N ALA A 41 -22.30 6.24 -23.68
CA ALA A 41 -22.32 5.71 -25.04
C ALA A 41 -23.64 6.03 -25.73
N ALA A 42 -23.57 6.59 -26.93
CA ALA A 42 -24.72 6.81 -27.78
C ALA A 42 -25.27 5.48 -28.33
N ALA A 43 -26.53 5.52 -28.78
CA ALA A 43 -27.21 4.35 -29.37
C ALA A 43 -26.54 3.81 -30.65
N ASP A 44 -25.70 4.62 -31.30
CA ASP A 44 -24.90 4.25 -32.47
C ASP A 44 -23.52 3.65 -32.11
N GLY A 45 -23.22 3.50 -30.81
CA GLY A 45 -21.95 3.00 -30.30
C GLY A 45 -20.84 4.06 -30.17
N SER A 46 -21.11 5.32 -30.54
CA SER A 46 -20.13 6.41 -30.35
C SER A 46 -20.04 6.84 -28.88
N CYS A 47 -18.83 7.18 -28.41
CA CYS A 47 -18.65 7.66 -27.05
C CYS A 47 -18.89 9.18 -26.97
N ARG A 48 -19.91 9.60 -26.24
CA ARG A 48 -20.21 11.03 -26.01
C ARG A 48 -19.36 11.61 -24.90
N ARG A 49 -19.08 10.83 -23.87
CA ARG A 49 -18.30 11.26 -22.71
C ARG A 49 -17.30 10.19 -22.31
N THR A 50 -16.03 10.57 -22.37
CA THR A 50 -14.91 9.77 -21.89
C THR A 50 -14.42 10.33 -20.57
N GLU A 51 -14.20 9.47 -19.59
CA GLU A 51 -13.55 9.83 -18.32
C GLU A 51 -12.24 9.07 -18.18
N CYS A 52 -11.19 9.79 -17.82
CA CYS A 52 -9.86 9.25 -17.58
C CYS A 52 -9.53 9.32 -16.10
N GLY A 53 -8.91 8.28 -15.56
CA GLY A 53 -8.56 8.26 -14.15
C GLY A 53 -7.97 6.93 -13.69
N VAL A 54 -7.57 6.90 -12.43
CA VAL A 54 -6.99 5.71 -11.79
C VAL A 54 -7.91 4.49 -11.88
N GLN A 55 -9.22 4.69 -11.83
CA GLN A 55 -10.23 3.62 -11.89
C GLN A 55 -10.32 2.93 -13.26
N HIS A 56 -9.75 3.54 -14.31
CA HIS A 56 -9.71 3.00 -15.66
C HIS A 56 -8.29 2.63 -16.09
N SER A 57 -7.32 2.77 -15.18
CA SER A 57 -5.89 2.59 -15.44
C SER A 57 -5.42 1.19 -15.06
N THR A 58 -4.41 0.69 -15.76
CA THR A 58 -3.66 -0.51 -15.37
C THR A 58 -2.69 -0.21 -14.22
N LEU A 59 -2.11 -1.26 -13.62
CA LEU A 59 -1.13 -1.12 -12.53
C LEU A 59 0.08 -0.25 -12.94
N ASP A 60 0.54 -0.36 -14.18
CA ASP A 60 1.66 0.44 -14.69
C ASP A 60 1.27 1.91 -14.89
N GLN A 61 0.01 2.17 -15.26
CA GLN A 61 -0.50 3.51 -15.56
C GLN A 61 -0.86 4.30 -14.30
N VAL A 62 -1.36 3.62 -13.26
CA VAL A 62 -1.91 4.26 -12.06
C VAL A 62 -0.87 5.13 -11.34
N ALA A 63 0.40 4.76 -11.41
CA ALA A 63 1.51 5.48 -10.78
C ALA A 63 1.75 6.87 -11.38
N SER A 64 1.29 7.10 -12.62
CA SER A 64 1.44 8.38 -13.34
C SER A 64 0.18 9.22 -13.32
N CYS A 65 -0.89 8.72 -12.70
CA CYS A 65 -2.19 9.38 -12.73
C CYS A 65 -2.35 10.45 -11.66
N PRO A 66 -3.01 11.57 -11.97
CA PRO A 66 -3.43 12.51 -10.95
C PRO A 66 -4.50 11.86 -10.07
N ILE A 67 -4.33 12.01 -8.76
CA ILE A 67 -5.30 11.60 -7.75
C ILE A 67 -5.79 12.89 -7.09
N PRO A 68 -6.85 13.53 -7.62
CA PRO A 68 -7.30 14.85 -7.14
C PRO A 68 -7.86 14.79 -5.71
N THR A 69 -8.45 13.66 -5.34
CA THR A 69 -9.01 13.43 -4.00
C THR A 69 -8.43 12.12 -3.46
N PRO A 70 -7.29 12.15 -2.76
CA PRO A 70 -6.70 10.93 -2.22
C PRO A 70 -7.62 10.29 -1.17
N PRO A 71 -7.73 8.96 -1.16
CA PRO A 71 -8.44 8.25 -0.10
C PRO A 71 -7.74 8.51 1.24
N ARG A 72 -8.54 8.51 2.31
CA ARG A 72 -8.03 8.61 3.68
C ARG A 72 -7.62 7.22 4.15
N TRP A 73 -6.41 6.82 3.78
CA TRP A 73 -5.86 5.53 4.19
C TRP A 73 -5.81 5.43 5.72
N PRO A 74 -6.30 4.34 6.32
CA PRO A 74 -6.14 4.10 7.75
C PRO A 74 -4.66 3.86 8.06
N ALA A 75 -4.26 4.09 9.32
CA ALA A 75 -2.92 3.75 9.76
C ALA A 75 -2.72 2.23 9.70
N LEU A 76 -1.64 1.79 9.06
CA LEU A 76 -1.23 0.39 8.98
C LEU A 76 0.04 0.17 9.80
N VAL A 77 0.12 -0.97 10.48
CA VAL A 77 1.35 -1.44 11.11
C VAL A 77 2.17 -2.22 10.09
N GLN A 78 3.41 -1.81 9.86
CA GLN A 78 4.33 -2.59 9.04
C GLN A 78 4.67 -3.91 9.74
N LEU A 79 4.33 -5.02 9.10
CA LEU A 79 4.68 -6.36 9.55
C LEU A 79 5.92 -6.86 8.80
N PRO A 80 6.74 -7.72 9.44
CA PRO A 80 7.76 -8.48 8.73
C PRO A 80 7.11 -9.43 7.72
N THR A 81 7.77 -9.63 6.57
CA THR A 81 7.39 -10.67 5.62
C THR A 81 7.44 -12.05 6.30
N PRO A 82 6.67 -13.05 5.83
CA PRO A 82 6.61 -14.37 6.45
C PRO A 82 7.98 -15.00 6.74
N GLU A 83 8.95 -14.78 5.87
CA GLU A 83 10.32 -15.32 5.96
C GLU A 83 11.15 -14.63 7.07
N ALA A 84 10.80 -13.39 7.41
CA ALA A 84 11.47 -12.57 8.41
C ALA A 84 10.79 -12.58 9.78
N ARG A 85 9.65 -13.29 9.95
CA ARG A 85 8.92 -13.34 11.21
C ARG A 85 9.74 -14.01 12.31
N ALA A 86 9.67 -13.46 13.52
CA ALA A 86 10.48 -13.90 14.65
C ALA A 86 10.15 -15.35 15.06
N ILE A 87 11.19 -16.10 15.41
CA ILE A 87 11.11 -17.47 15.93
C ILE A 87 12.04 -17.60 17.13
N SER A 88 11.78 -18.61 17.96
CA SER A 88 12.71 -19.01 19.01
C SER A 88 13.94 -19.67 18.39
N THR A 89 15.13 -19.25 18.82
CA THR A 89 16.41 -19.82 18.40
C THR A 89 17.25 -20.19 19.63
N ALA A 90 18.19 -21.13 19.47
CA ALA A 90 19.08 -21.52 20.56
C ALA A 90 19.93 -20.34 21.10
N SER A 91 20.25 -19.36 20.25
CA SER A 91 21.00 -18.16 20.62
C SER A 91 20.16 -17.05 21.27
N GLN A 92 18.84 -17.04 21.04
CA GLN A 92 17.89 -16.07 21.60
C GLN A 92 16.58 -16.77 21.97
N PRO A 93 16.54 -17.49 23.11
CA PRO A 93 15.33 -18.12 23.60
C PRO A 93 14.43 -17.05 24.23
N PHE A 94 13.46 -16.56 23.46
CA PHE A 94 12.37 -15.75 23.99
C PHE A 94 11.15 -16.64 24.23
N ASP A 95 10.70 -16.68 25.48
CA ASP A 95 9.46 -17.36 25.85
C ASP A 95 8.29 -16.76 25.07
N GLY A 96 7.52 -17.62 24.38
CA GLY A 96 6.36 -17.23 23.58
C GLY A 96 6.60 -17.10 22.08
N LEU A 97 7.85 -17.19 21.59
CA LEU A 97 8.09 -17.28 20.15
C LEU A 97 7.91 -18.72 19.63
N PRO A 98 7.35 -18.91 18.43
CA PRO A 98 7.19 -20.23 17.83
C PRO A 98 8.52 -20.80 17.33
N GLY A 99 8.57 -22.11 17.06
CA GLY A 99 9.74 -22.76 16.46
C GLY A 99 9.89 -22.49 14.96
N GLN A 100 11.03 -22.90 14.39
CA GLN A 100 11.39 -22.73 12.97
C GLN A 100 10.33 -23.26 11.98
N THR A 101 9.60 -24.32 12.35
CA THR A 101 8.63 -24.99 11.46
C THR A 101 7.54 -24.06 10.94
N CYS A 102 7.12 -23.05 11.70
CA CYS A 102 6.14 -22.08 11.21
C CYS A 102 6.71 -21.15 10.14
N ARG A 103 8.03 -20.89 10.17
CA ARG A 103 8.67 -19.98 9.22
C ARG A 103 8.80 -20.67 7.87
N ASP A 104 9.17 -21.94 7.90
CA ASP A 104 9.23 -22.80 6.71
C ASP A 104 7.84 -22.94 6.04
N ALA A 105 6.77 -22.90 6.84
CA ALA A 105 5.38 -22.93 6.37
C ALA A 105 4.79 -21.53 6.07
N GLY A 106 5.52 -20.44 6.32
CA GLY A 106 5.02 -19.06 6.17
C GLY A 106 3.85 -18.69 7.11
N SER A 107 3.71 -19.40 8.24
CA SER A 107 2.55 -19.33 9.13
C SER A 107 2.85 -18.75 10.51
N CYS A 108 4.10 -18.35 10.80
CA CYS A 108 4.41 -17.71 12.09
C CYS A 108 3.56 -16.45 12.29
N PRO A 109 3.01 -16.17 13.48
CA PRO A 109 2.41 -14.88 13.78
C PRO A 109 3.45 -13.75 13.76
N ALA A 110 2.99 -12.51 13.60
CA ALA A 110 3.84 -11.36 13.84
C ALA A 110 4.15 -11.22 15.35
N ALA A 111 5.35 -10.75 15.68
CA ALA A 111 5.78 -10.55 17.07
C ALA A 111 6.29 -9.12 17.27
N PHE A 112 5.90 -8.51 18.38
CA PHE A 112 6.30 -7.16 18.77
C PHE A 112 7.10 -7.22 20.07
N LEU A 113 8.33 -6.75 20.05
CA LEU A 113 9.15 -6.62 21.25
C LEU A 113 8.74 -5.34 21.99
N VAL A 114 8.24 -5.50 23.21
CA VAL A 114 7.89 -4.38 24.09
C VAL A 114 8.90 -4.31 25.22
N THR A 115 9.61 -3.19 25.32
CA THR A 115 10.61 -2.95 26.36
C THR A 115 10.22 -1.75 27.21
N GLY A 116 10.52 -1.79 28.50
CA GLY A 116 10.35 -0.64 29.39
C GLY A 116 10.94 -0.91 30.76
N ALA A 117 11.44 0.14 31.42
CA ALA A 117 11.96 0.04 32.79
C ALA A 117 10.86 -0.35 33.80
N ASN A 118 9.61 0.04 33.52
CA ASN A 118 8.45 -0.38 34.29
C ASN A 118 7.63 -1.37 33.48
N ARG A 119 7.71 -2.65 33.87
CA ARG A 119 6.99 -3.75 33.22
C ARG A 119 5.48 -3.53 33.16
N SER A 120 4.86 -3.14 34.27
CA SER A 120 3.41 -2.96 34.34
C SER A 120 2.92 -1.84 33.40
N LEU A 121 3.67 -0.74 33.31
CA LEU A 121 3.37 0.33 32.37
C LEU A 121 3.52 -0.14 30.91
N ALA A 122 4.60 -0.86 30.60
CA ALA A 122 4.85 -1.39 29.26
C ALA A 122 3.74 -2.35 28.81
N GLU A 123 3.34 -3.28 29.67
CA GLU A 123 2.23 -4.21 29.41
C GLU A 123 0.91 -3.46 29.22
N SER A 124 0.60 -2.48 30.08
CA SER A 124 -0.62 -1.67 29.97
C SER A 124 -0.69 -0.88 28.65
N LEU A 125 0.41 -0.25 28.25
CA LEU A 125 0.49 0.48 26.99
C LEU A 125 0.38 -0.46 25.78
N SER A 126 1.03 -1.63 25.82
CA SER A 126 0.92 -2.61 24.73
C SER A 126 -0.49 -3.15 24.57
N GLY A 127 -1.21 -3.37 25.67
CA GLY A 127 -2.60 -3.83 25.64
C GLY A 127 -3.55 -2.76 25.06
N GLN A 128 -3.22 -1.48 25.21
CA GLN A 128 -3.95 -0.38 24.59
C GLN A 128 -3.58 -0.17 23.11
N LEU A 129 -2.31 -0.40 22.76
CA LEU A 129 -1.84 -0.26 21.37
C LEU A 129 -2.42 -1.35 20.46
N PHE A 130 -2.56 -2.57 20.97
CA PHE A 130 -3.16 -3.70 20.26
C PHE A 130 -4.41 -4.16 21.01
N PRO A 131 -5.58 -3.52 20.84
CA PRO A 131 -6.79 -3.93 21.51
C PRO A 131 -7.32 -5.27 20.94
N ALA A 132 -7.92 -6.09 21.81
CA ALA A 132 -8.62 -7.29 21.36
C ALA A 132 -9.92 -6.94 20.62
N LEU A 133 -10.23 -7.65 19.54
CA LEU A 133 -11.49 -7.47 18.83
C LEU A 133 -12.69 -7.99 19.64
N SER A 134 -13.62 -7.08 19.93
CA SER A 134 -14.81 -7.34 20.73
C SER A 134 -16.09 -7.56 19.90
N SER A 135 -16.09 -7.26 18.59
CA SER A 135 -17.28 -7.41 17.73
C SER A 135 -16.92 -7.74 16.28
N PRO A 136 -17.80 -8.42 15.52
CA PRO A 136 -17.61 -8.64 14.10
C PRO A 136 -17.57 -7.29 13.36
N LEU A 137 -16.59 -7.13 12.48
CA LEU A 137 -16.41 -5.92 11.69
C LEU A 137 -17.41 -5.90 10.52
N ASN A 138 -17.95 -4.72 10.24
CA ASN A 138 -18.75 -4.46 9.05
C ASN A 138 -17.90 -3.67 8.05
N PHE A 139 -17.63 -4.26 6.89
CA PHE A 139 -16.75 -3.69 5.86
C PHE A 139 -17.49 -2.96 4.73
N THR A 140 -18.77 -2.57 4.91
CA THR A 140 -19.45 -1.72 3.93
C THR A 140 -18.70 -0.39 3.72
N ASP A 141 -18.19 0.21 4.79
CA ASP A 141 -17.17 1.27 4.75
C ASP A 141 -15.86 0.69 5.30
N TYR A 142 -15.11 0.01 4.42
CA TYR A 142 -13.91 -0.70 4.84
C TYR A 142 -12.83 0.22 5.42
N LEU A 143 -12.65 1.43 4.87
CA LEU A 143 -11.67 2.40 5.38
C LEU A 143 -12.04 2.85 6.80
N GLY A 144 -13.31 3.17 7.05
CA GLY A 144 -13.82 3.52 8.37
C GLY A 144 -13.85 2.36 9.36
N ALA A 145 -13.95 1.12 8.90
CA ALA A 145 -13.83 -0.06 9.74
C ALA A 145 -12.38 -0.33 10.15
N LEU A 146 -11.45 -0.28 9.19
CA LEU A 146 -10.02 -0.49 9.42
C LEU A 146 -9.42 0.62 10.31
N SER A 147 -9.93 1.85 10.24
CA SER A 147 -9.47 2.96 11.11
C SER A 147 -9.82 2.79 12.59
N LYS A 148 -10.67 1.81 12.95
CA LYS A 148 -11.10 1.53 14.34
C LYS A 148 -10.35 0.36 14.96
N ILE A 149 -9.48 -0.29 14.20
CA ILE A 149 -8.68 -1.44 14.63
C ILE A 149 -7.21 -1.18 14.31
N VAL A 150 -6.36 -2.20 14.50
CA VAL A 150 -4.94 -2.15 14.15
C VAL A 150 -4.70 -3.07 12.96
N PRO A 151 -4.90 -2.58 11.73
CA PRO A 151 -4.55 -3.34 10.54
C PRO A 151 -3.02 -3.33 10.37
N GLY A 152 -2.49 -4.40 9.78
CA GLY A 152 -1.09 -4.52 9.42
C GLY A 152 -0.92 -5.02 8.00
N SER A 153 0.24 -4.76 7.42
CA SER A 153 0.63 -5.25 6.10
C SER A 153 2.11 -5.59 6.09
N ASP A 154 2.48 -6.64 5.38
CA ASP A 154 3.86 -7.01 5.07
C ASP A 154 4.36 -6.43 3.74
N THR A 155 3.51 -5.68 3.03
CA THR A 155 3.91 -4.98 1.81
C THR A 155 4.82 -3.80 2.14
N THR A 156 5.73 -3.46 1.22
CA THR A 156 6.60 -2.29 1.38
C THR A 156 5.80 -1.04 1.03
N PRO A 157 5.78 0.00 1.90
CA PRO A 157 5.03 1.22 1.63
C PRO A 157 5.67 2.00 0.49
N GLU A 158 4.82 2.62 -0.34
CA GLU A 158 5.26 3.45 -1.45
C GLU A 158 5.68 4.85 -1.01
N SER A 159 6.65 5.42 -1.73
CA SER A 159 7.28 6.71 -1.37
C SER A 159 6.31 7.90 -1.35
N ARG A 160 5.21 7.83 -2.11
CA ARG A 160 4.28 8.96 -2.30
C ARG A 160 2.99 8.84 -1.50
N GLN A 161 2.73 7.73 -0.80
CA GLN A 161 1.54 7.45 0.05
C GLN A 161 0.15 7.69 -0.58
N LEU A 162 0.09 8.12 -1.84
CA LEU A 162 -1.14 8.29 -2.62
C LEU A 162 -1.74 6.93 -2.98
N LEU A 163 -0.88 5.98 -3.29
CA LEU A 163 -1.17 4.58 -3.51
C LEU A 163 -0.60 3.81 -2.32
N GLU A 164 -1.43 2.97 -1.71
CA GLU A 164 -1.03 2.11 -0.60
C GLU A 164 -1.00 0.66 -1.12
N PRO A 165 0.19 0.06 -1.32
CA PRO A 165 0.33 -1.30 -1.82
C PRO A 165 -0.47 -2.33 -1.04
N ALA A 166 -0.66 -2.14 0.27
CA ALA A 166 -1.48 -3.03 1.09
C ALA A 166 -2.93 -3.17 0.60
N PHE A 167 -3.45 -2.18 -0.14
CA PHE A 167 -4.78 -2.18 -0.73
C PHE A 167 -4.81 -2.59 -2.22
N THR A 168 -3.74 -3.23 -2.70
CA THR A 168 -3.69 -3.77 -4.07
C THR A 168 -4.22 -5.21 -4.09
N PRO A 169 -5.09 -5.60 -5.06
CA PRO A 169 -5.56 -6.97 -5.19
C PRO A 169 -4.40 -7.97 -5.27
N GLY A 170 -4.51 -9.07 -4.53
CA GLY A 170 -3.46 -10.09 -4.42
C GLY A 170 -2.61 -9.98 -3.13
N ASN A 171 -2.60 -8.81 -2.50
CA ASN A 171 -1.96 -8.62 -1.19
C ASN A 171 -2.89 -9.03 -0.05
N THR A 172 -2.34 -9.24 1.14
CA THR A 172 -3.09 -9.61 2.34
C THR A 172 -3.00 -8.53 3.40
N LEU A 173 -4.15 -8.17 3.98
CA LEU A 173 -4.21 -7.36 5.18
C LEU A 173 -4.28 -8.27 6.40
N TYR A 174 -3.58 -7.88 7.46
CA TYR A 174 -3.56 -8.57 8.72
C TYR A 174 -4.27 -7.73 9.78
N ILE A 175 -4.94 -8.39 10.71
CA ILE A 175 -5.45 -7.76 11.92
C ILE A 175 -4.48 -8.09 13.05
N VAL A 176 -3.86 -7.06 13.63
CA VAL A 176 -2.93 -7.20 14.76
C VAL A 176 -3.70 -7.13 16.07
N GLN A 177 -3.59 -8.17 16.90
CA GLN A 177 -4.25 -8.26 18.20
C GLN A 177 -3.43 -9.11 19.18
N PRO A 178 -3.64 -8.97 20.51
CA PRO A 178 -2.82 -9.64 21.52
C PRO A 178 -2.91 -11.16 21.51
N GLN A 179 -4.07 -11.68 21.10
CA GLN A 179 -4.33 -13.12 21.05
C GLN A 179 -5.02 -13.46 19.74
N CYS A 180 -4.43 -14.39 19.00
CA CYS A 180 -5.04 -14.93 17.80
C CYS A 180 -6.27 -15.75 18.15
N ARG A 181 -7.43 -15.37 17.60
CA ARG A 181 -8.58 -16.28 17.51
C ARG A 181 -8.34 -17.27 16.37
N SER A 182 -8.74 -18.53 16.55
CA SER A 182 -8.67 -19.51 15.46
C SER A 182 -9.64 -19.13 14.34
N ASN A 183 -9.17 -19.23 13.09
CA ASN A 183 -10.00 -19.24 11.87
C ASN A 183 -10.86 -17.99 11.57
N LEU A 184 -10.36 -16.77 11.81
CA LEU A 184 -11.00 -15.57 11.23
C LEU A 184 -10.29 -15.19 9.92
N SER A 185 -10.96 -15.47 8.81
CA SER A 185 -10.60 -14.98 7.47
C SER A 185 -11.83 -14.32 6.87
N GLN A 186 -11.70 -13.09 6.40
CA GLN A 186 -12.76 -12.38 5.69
C GLN A 186 -12.21 -11.77 4.41
N THR A 187 -13.07 -11.51 3.45
CA THR A 187 -12.70 -10.81 2.21
C THR A 187 -13.27 -9.42 2.24
N VAL A 188 -12.44 -8.43 1.95
CA VAL A 188 -12.83 -7.02 1.87
C VAL A 188 -12.87 -6.63 0.39
N SER A 189 -14.01 -6.12 -0.06
CA SER A 189 -14.13 -5.56 -1.41
C SER A 189 -13.64 -4.12 -1.40
N VAL A 190 -12.61 -3.83 -2.19
CA VAL A 190 -12.13 -2.47 -2.46
C VAL A 190 -12.43 -2.10 -3.91
N ASN A 191 -12.36 -0.81 -4.26
CA ASN A 191 -12.65 -0.34 -5.61
C ASN A 191 -11.76 -0.98 -6.70
N ALA A 192 -10.59 -1.51 -6.32
CA ALA A 192 -9.67 -2.18 -7.23
C ALA A 192 -9.85 -3.71 -7.31
N GLY A 193 -10.65 -4.33 -6.44
CA GLY A 193 -10.81 -5.80 -6.37
C GLY A 193 -11.06 -6.32 -4.96
N ILE A 194 -10.87 -7.62 -4.75
CA ILE A 194 -11.08 -8.28 -3.44
C ILE A 194 -9.73 -8.48 -2.75
N ILE A 195 -9.67 -8.15 -1.46
CA ILE A 195 -8.48 -8.30 -0.63
C ILE A 195 -8.77 -9.26 0.53
N PRO A 196 -7.98 -10.33 0.71
CA PRO A 196 -8.10 -11.17 1.88
C PRO A 196 -7.64 -10.42 3.15
N LEU A 197 -8.45 -10.53 4.19
CA LEU A 197 -8.17 -10.08 5.53
C LEU A 197 -8.00 -11.29 6.44
N ARG A 198 -6.83 -11.40 7.06
CA ARG A 198 -6.47 -12.51 7.96
C ARG A 198 -6.09 -11.97 9.35
N LEU A 199 -6.14 -12.85 10.34
CA LEU A 199 -5.49 -12.58 11.62
C LEU A 199 -3.98 -12.77 11.47
N GLY A 200 -3.20 -11.79 11.95
CA GLY A 200 -1.74 -11.79 11.91
C GLY A 200 -1.12 -12.02 13.27
#